data_AF-A0A7S2FQH7-F1
#
_entry.id   AF-A0A7S2FQH7-F1
#
_cell.length_a   1.000
_cell.length_b   1.000
_cell.length_c   1.000
_cell.angle_alpha   90.00
_cell.angle_beta   90.00
_cell.angle_gamma   90.00
#
_symmetry.space_group_name_H-M   'P 1'
#
loop_
_entity.id
_entity.type
_entity.pdbx_description
1 polymer ?
#
loop_
_entity_poly.entity_id
_entity_poly.type
_entity_poly.pdbx_seq_one_letter_code
_entity_poly.pdbx_strand_id
1 'polypeptide(L)'
;PPGAAWAAPPVQQMPQQQQPPQRQSSPPPQGAPRPQGSAPPGAPQAGTQQSPLLRIRAGIEAGNAKEVLDGVKQADSTGVVLAPNVREMITQWLSVNA
;
A
#
# COMPACT_ATOMS: atom_id res chain seq x y z
N PRO A 1 10.31 -49.45 25.76
CA PRO A 1 8.94 -48.86 25.78
C PRO A 1 8.16 -49.35 27.02
N PRO A 2 7.07 -48.72 27.49
CA PRO A 2 6.30 -47.53 27.06
C PRO A 2 6.55 -46.34 28.03
N GLY A 3 6.02 -45.11 27.98
CA GLY A 3 4.91 -44.43 27.31
C GLY A 3 4.47 -43.27 28.24
N ALA A 4 3.73 -42.29 27.70
CA ALA A 4 3.08 -41.18 28.42
C ALA A 4 3.98 -40.03 28.92
N ALA A 5 3.59 -38.77 28.89
CA ALA A 5 2.49 -38.05 28.24
C ALA A 5 2.85 -36.57 28.42
N TRP A 6 2.54 -35.74 27.43
CA TRP A 6 2.66 -34.29 27.52
C TRP A 6 1.88 -33.75 28.72
N ALA A 7 2.57 -33.14 29.68
CA ALA A 7 1.94 -32.40 30.76
C ALA A 7 1.85 -30.91 30.36
N ALA A 8 0.65 -30.50 29.92
CA ALA A 8 0.29 -29.09 29.76
C ALA A 8 -0.04 -28.47 31.14
N PRO A 9 0.29 -27.19 31.40
CA PRO A 9 -0.13 -26.53 32.63
C PRO A 9 -1.65 -26.22 32.63
N PRO A 10 -2.32 -26.26 33.79
CA PRO A 10 -3.77 -26.10 33.89
C PRO A 10 -4.21 -24.66 33.61
N VAL A 11 -5.13 -24.50 32.65
CA VAL A 11 -5.85 -23.25 32.40
C VAL A 11 -6.83 -22.99 33.55
N GLN A 12 -6.54 -21.98 34.37
CA GLN A 12 -7.49 -21.44 35.34
C GLN A 12 -8.55 -20.61 34.58
N GLN A 13 -9.67 -21.24 34.24
CA GLN A 13 -10.83 -20.57 33.64
C GLN A 13 -11.61 -19.82 34.73
N MET A 14 -11.47 -18.50 34.72
CA MET A 14 -12.20 -17.54 35.56
C MET A 14 -13.63 -17.32 35.02
N PRO A 15 -14.59 -16.90 35.86
CA PRO A 15 -16.01 -17.19 35.69
C PRO A 15 -16.72 -16.41 34.55
N GLN A 16 -17.70 -17.12 33.98
CA GLN A 16 -18.66 -16.75 32.95
C GLN A 16 -19.38 -15.41 33.26
N GLN A 17 -18.85 -14.30 32.73
CA GLN A 17 -19.58 -13.03 32.64
C GLN A 17 -20.65 -13.15 31.55
N GLN A 18 -21.89 -13.27 32.00
CA GLN A 18 -23.13 -13.22 31.23
C GLN A 18 -23.20 -11.92 30.40
N GLN A 19 -23.17 -12.03 29.07
CA GLN A 19 -23.42 -10.92 28.16
C GLN A 19 -24.93 -10.86 27.80
N PRO A 20 -25.59 -9.68 27.91
CA PRO A 20 -27.05 -9.51 27.69
C PRO A 20 -27.47 -9.57 26.20
N PRO A 21 -28.78 -9.81 25.91
CA PRO A 21 -29.27 -10.17 24.58
C PRO A 21 -29.15 -9.05 23.55
N GLN A 22 -28.71 -9.44 22.35
CA GLN A 22 -28.53 -8.60 21.15
C GLN A 22 -29.82 -7.85 20.80
N ARG A 23 -29.88 -6.56 21.15
CA ARG A 23 -30.91 -5.64 20.68
C ARG A 23 -30.44 -4.90 19.44
N GLN A 24 -31.34 -4.94 18.45
CA GLN A 24 -31.49 -3.99 17.35
C GLN A 24 -30.51 -4.11 16.19
N SER A 25 -30.86 -5.04 15.29
CA SER A 25 -30.85 -4.78 13.86
C SER A 25 -31.60 -3.46 13.58
N SER A 26 -30.88 -2.40 13.23
CA SER A 26 -31.45 -1.20 12.60
C SER A 26 -30.65 -0.94 11.33
N PRO A 27 -31.27 -0.98 10.13
CA PRO A 27 -30.58 -0.61 8.90
C PRO A 27 -30.22 0.89 8.95
N PRO A 28 -29.06 1.29 8.40
CA PRO A 28 -28.69 2.70 8.40
C PRO A 28 -29.66 3.50 7.50
N PRO A 29 -30.13 4.68 7.94
CA PRO A 29 -30.91 5.56 7.09
C PRO A 29 -30.03 6.07 5.94
N GLN A 30 -30.36 5.67 4.71
CA GLN A 30 -29.87 6.31 3.50
C GLN A 30 -30.47 7.71 3.43
N GLY A 31 -29.71 8.74 3.80
CA GLY A 31 -30.21 10.11 3.69
C GLY A 31 -29.47 11.21 4.44
N ALA A 32 -28.23 11.01 4.90
CA ALA A 32 -27.44 12.10 5.46
C ALA A 32 -26.28 12.46 4.51
N PRO A 33 -26.20 13.70 3.98
CA PRO A 33 -25.01 14.15 3.27
C PRO A 33 -23.87 14.17 4.29
N ARG A 34 -22.86 13.33 4.08
CA ARG A 34 -21.62 13.35 4.87
C ARG A 34 -21.04 14.77 4.74
N PRO A 35 -20.72 15.47 5.85
CA PRO A 35 -19.88 16.64 5.73
C PRO A 35 -18.57 16.18 5.12
N GLN A 36 -18.32 16.63 3.89
CA GLN A 36 -17.02 16.52 3.25
C GLN A 36 -16.04 17.19 4.19
N GLY A 37 -15.32 16.38 4.97
CA GLY A 37 -14.12 16.81 5.62
C GLY A 37 -13.26 17.47 4.54
N SER A 38 -12.96 18.74 4.77
CA SER A 38 -12.05 19.56 4.01
C SER A 38 -10.70 18.85 3.92
N ALA A 39 -10.58 17.96 2.95
CA ALA A 39 -9.32 17.53 2.41
C ALA A 39 -8.69 18.77 1.77
N PRO A 40 -7.40 19.07 2.02
CA PRO A 40 -6.75 20.19 1.35
C PRO A 40 -6.90 20.01 -0.18
N PRO A 41 -7.34 21.05 -0.91
CA PRO A 41 -7.37 21.00 -2.37
C PRO A 41 -5.92 21.08 -2.86
N GLY A 42 -5.25 19.93 -2.98
CA GLY A 42 -3.84 19.93 -3.40
C GLY A 42 -3.05 18.63 -3.26
N ALA A 43 -3.62 17.54 -2.76
CA ALA A 43 -2.98 16.23 -2.91
C ALA A 43 -3.56 15.56 -4.18
N PRO A 44 -2.82 15.50 -5.31
CA PRO A 44 -3.26 14.67 -6.43
C PRO A 44 -3.44 13.25 -5.89
N GLN A 45 -4.62 12.70 -6.14
CA GLN A 45 -5.03 11.35 -5.78
C GLN A 45 -3.93 10.37 -6.21
N ALA A 46 -3.16 9.90 -5.22
CA ALA A 46 -2.22 8.79 -5.37
C ALA A 46 -3.04 7.50 -5.50
N GLY A 47 -3.65 7.32 -6.66
CA GLY A 47 -4.46 6.17 -7.00
C GLY A 47 -4.79 6.20 -8.47
N THR A 48 -4.25 5.23 -9.21
CA THR A 48 -4.59 4.81 -10.59
C THR A 48 -3.91 5.47 -11.80
N GLN A 49 -3.16 6.56 -11.66
CA GLN A 49 -2.20 6.96 -12.71
C GLN A 49 -0.83 6.46 -12.24
N GLN A 50 -0.28 5.40 -12.87
CA GLN A 50 1.03 4.86 -12.48
C GLN A 50 2.02 6.03 -12.38
N SER A 51 2.44 6.33 -11.14
CA SER A 51 3.38 7.43 -10.91
C SER A 51 4.61 7.15 -11.76
N PRO A 52 5.18 8.14 -12.48
CA PRO A 52 6.35 7.94 -13.33
C PRO A 52 7.49 7.23 -12.59
N LEU A 53 7.63 7.48 -11.29
CA LEU A 53 8.56 6.79 -10.39
C LEU A 53 8.29 5.29 -10.26
N LEU A 54 7.01 4.91 -10.18
CA LEU A 54 6.59 3.50 -10.09
C LEU A 54 6.85 2.77 -11.41
N ARG A 55 6.70 3.45 -12.55
CA ARG A 55 7.04 2.91 -13.86
C ARG A 55 8.55 2.73 -14.05
N ILE A 56 9.34 3.72 -13.67
CA ILE A 56 10.81 3.64 -13.64
C ILE A 56 11.24 2.44 -12.79
N ARG A 57 10.70 2.31 -11.58
CA ARG A 57 10.99 1.18 -10.70
C ARG A 57 10.63 -0.16 -11.35
N ALA A 58 9.42 -0.30 -11.88
CA ALA A 58 8.97 -1.53 -12.52
C ALA A 58 9.86 -1.91 -13.72
N GLY A 59 10.30 -0.92 -14.50
CA GLY A 59 11.25 -1.12 -15.60
C GLY A 59 12.62 -1.61 -15.11
N ILE A 60 13.13 -1.06 -14.00
CA ILE A 60 14.38 -1.50 -13.37
C ILE A 60 14.24 -2.95 -12.86
N GLU A 61 13.16 -3.26 -12.13
CA GLU A 61 12.91 -4.60 -11.60
C GLU A 61 12.71 -5.65 -12.72
N ALA A 62 12.14 -5.24 -13.86
CA ALA A 62 11.93 -6.10 -15.02
C ALA A 62 13.13 -6.20 -15.97
N GLY A 63 14.22 -5.43 -15.75
CA GLY A 63 15.33 -5.38 -16.70
C GLY A 63 14.97 -4.73 -18.05
N ASN A 64 13.93 -3.89 -18.08
CA ASN A 64 13.40 -3.32 -19.32
C ASN A 64 13.76 -1.84 -19.45
N ALA A 65 14.85 -1.56 -20.16
CA ALA A 65 15.36 -0.20 -20.40
C ALA A 65 14.34 0.75 -21.04
N LYS A 66 13.43 0.23 -21.89
CA LYS A 66 12.41 1.03 -22.56
C LYS A 66 11.39 1.61 -21.58
N GLU A 67 10.91 0.81 -20.63
CA GLU A 67 9.97 1.28 -19.60
C GLU A 67 10.61 2.29 -18.65
N VAL A 68 11.91 2.12 -18.35
CA VAL A 68 12.68 3.08 -17.56
C VAL A 68 12.80 4.43 -18.27
N LEU A 69 13.16 4.43 -19.56
CA LEU A 69 13.23 5.65 -20.37
C LEU A 69 11.86 6.33 -20.52
N ASP A 70 10.81 5.55 -20.79
CA ASP A 70 9.44 6.09 -20.91
C ASP A 70 8.97 6.71 -19.58
N GLY A 71 9.27 6.07 -18.46
CA GLY A 71 9.00 6.59 -17.12
C GLY A 71 9.76 7.88 -16.81
N VAL A 72 11.03 8.00 -17.20
CA VAL A 72 11.81 9.24 -17.05
C VAL A 72 11.23 10.36 -17.90
N LYS A 73 10.89 10.07 -19.16
CA LYS A 73 10.27 11.05 -20.07
C LYS A 73 8.90 11.50 -19.57
N GLN A 74 8.12 10.58 -19.01
CA GLN A 74 6.83 10.85 -18.40
C GLN A 74 6.99 11.71 -17.13
N ALA A 75 8.02 11.45 -16.31
CA ALA A 75 8.32 12.28 -15.14
C ALA A 75 8.63 13.73 -15.55
N ASP A 76 9.45 13.92 -16.58
CA ASP A 76 9.76 15.22 -17.16
C ASP A 76 8.50 15.93 -17.69
N SER A 77 7.68 15.21 -18.47
CA SER A 77 6.44 15.76 -19.07
C SER A 77 5.36 16.11 -18.05
N THR A 78 5.34 15.45 -16.90
CA THR A 78 4.37 15.67 -15.83
C THR A 78 4.88 16.63 -14.75
N GLY A 79 6.08 17.18 -14.91
CA GLY A 79 6.71 18.09 -13.95
C GLY A 79 7.21 17.40 -12.67
N VAL A 80 7.34 16.07 -12.67
CA VAL A 80 7.94 15.32 -11.57
C VAL A 80 9.46 15.46 -11.66
N VAL A 81 10.01 16.33 -10.81
CA VAL A 81 11.45 16.57 -10.74
C VAL A 81 12.14 15.35 -10.11
N LEU A 82 12.91 14.64 -10.93
CA LEU A 82 13.85 13.64 -10.44
C LEU A 82 15.06 14.34 -9.82
N ALA A 83 15.46 13.91 -8.62
CA ALA A 83 16.69 14.40 -8.02
C ALA A 83 17.90 14.09 -8.92
N PRO A 84 18.93 14.96 -8.97
CA PRO A 84 20.09 14.76 -9.83
C PRO A 84 20.76 13.40 -9.64
N ASN A 85 20.93 12.97 -8.38
CA ASN A 85 21.49 11.65 -8.06
C ASN A 85 20.62 10.48 -8.57
N VAL A 86 19.30 10.64 -8.61
CA VAL A 86 18.38 9.61 -9.15
C VAL A 86 18.49 9.51 -10.66
N ARG A 87 18.64 10.65 -11.35
CA ARG A 87 18.90 10.66 -12.81
C ARG A 87 20.22 9.97 -13.12
N GLU A 88 21.29 10.26 -12.38
CA GLU A 88 22.59 9.61 -12.56
C GLU A 88 22.51 8.09 -12.35
N MET A 89 21.82 7.65 -11.30
CA MET A 89 21.60 6.23 -11.03
C MET A 89 20.84 5.53 -12.17
N ILE A 90 19.79 6.16 -12.70
CA ILE A 90 19.02 5.63 -13.83
C ILE A 90 19.89 5.55 -15.09
N THR A 91 20.70 6.58 -15.36
CA THR A 91 21.64 6.59 -16.50
C THR A 91 22.67 5.47 -16.38
N GLN A 92 23.26 5.28 -15.20
CA GLN A 92 24.22 4.19 -14.97
C GLN A 92 23.57 2.82 -15.17
N TRP A 93 22.36 2.63 -14.64
CA TRP A 93 21.64 1.38 -14.83
C TRP A 93 21.30 1.13 -16.31
N LEU A 94 20.84 2.16 -17.03
CA LEU A 94 20.57 2.07 -18.47
C LEU A 94 21.83 1.76 -19.26
N SER A 95 22.98 2.31 -18.90
CA SER A 95 24.25 2.00 -19.58
C SER A 95 24.65 0.52 -19.51
N VAL A 96 24.13 -0.24 -18.54
CA VAL A 96 24.38 -1.67 -18.38
C VAL A 96 23.30 -2.52 -19.06
N ASN A 97 22.08 -2.00 -19.18
CA ASN A 97 20.88 -2.77 -19.56
C ASN A 97 20.25 -2.34 -20.90
N ALA A 98 20.80 -1.34 -21.60
CA ALA A 98 20.31 -0.83 -22.88
C ALA A 98 21.08 -1.40 -24.09
#